data_AF-A0A953Q8E8-F1
#
_entry.id   AF-A0A953Q8E8-F1
#
_cell.length_a   1.000
_cell.length_b   1.000
_cell.length_c   1.000
_cell.angle_alpha   90.00
_cell.angle_beta   90.00
_cell.angle_gamma   90.00
#
_symmetry.space_group_name_H-M   'P 1'
#
loop_
_entity.id
_entity.type
_entity.pdbx_description
1 polymer ?
#
loop_
_entity_poly.entity_id
_entity_poly.type
_entity_poly.pdbx_seq_one_letter_code
_entity_poly.pdbx_strand_id
1 'polypeptide(L)'
;MVAPRPIRPELKPSSRKGVIVLLTLCILLLFGVLLALTSFDLPLNPDTNQQLLTFASLSALIFVLFLALTFVLVRNVLKLFAERRLGVLGSKFRTRLVVASLLLSFLPVIGMFFFAYVLMNRSIDKWFSTPVEEVRRDTATMASLLSQYAAQNARAEAKSIADSAETQRAFEGRNFSGVVEEFRHHEATLQGGFAVALDNGDAEASFGAPVPWSSLRAKIPTGKLSESPQSFTWSQTEYILGSAAVGSHGLILVAMPLPKNFSGSLVRHHLVGPVSFQARDPSGSGAGRGHAGNFPWPA
;
A
#
# COMPACT_ATOMS: atom_id res chain seq x y z
N MET A 1 23.13 -31.04 90.91
CA MET A 1 23.05 -31.56 89.53
C MET A 1 22.05 -30.70 88.76
N VAL A 2 22.52 -29.83 87.86
CA VAL A 2 21.65 -29.00 87.00
C VAL A 2 21.74 -29.57 85.59
N ALA A 3 20.63 -30.09 85.09
CA ALA A 3 20.57 -30.68 83.75
C ALA A 3 20.76 -29.57 82.67
N PRO A 4 21.57 -29.80 81.62
CA PRO A 4 21.69 -28.84 80.52
C PRO A 4 20.37 -28.78 79.73
N ARG A 5 19.88 -27.56 79.45
CA ARG A 5 18.68 -27.36 78.64
C ARG A 5 18.94 -27.82 77.19
N PRO A 6 18.02 -28.58 76.55
CA PRO A 6 18.18 -28.98 75.17
C PRO A 6 18.06 -27.76 74.23
N ILE A 7 19.04 -27.60 73.35
CA ILE A 7 19.05 -26.60 72.29
C ILE A 7 18.00 -27.04 71.26
N ARG A 8 16.90 -26.29 71.13
CA ARG A 8 15.94 -26.52 70.04
C ARG A 8 16.62 -26.15 68.71
N PRO A 9 16.58 -27.01 67.69
CA PRO A 9 16.96 -26.59 66.34
C PRO A 9 15.93 -25.58 65.83
N GLU A 10 16.39 -24.35 65.60
CA GLU A 10 15.66 -23.32 64.84
C GLU A 10 15.36 -23.86 63.43
N LEU A 11 14.15 -24.39 63.24
CA LEU A 11 13.60 -24.72 61.94
C LEU A 11 13.45 -23.43 61.14
N LYS A 12 14.45 -23.08 60.31
CA LYS A 12 14.42 -21.93 59.41
C LYS A 12 13.48 -22.19 58.22
N PRO A 13 12.24 -21.65 58.18
CA PRO A 13 11.25 -22.07 57.21
C PRO A 13 10.88 -20.88 56.32
N SER A 14 11.58 -20.62 55.21
CA SER A 14 11.04 -19.58 54.28
C SER A 14 11.60 -19.50 52.86
N SER A 15 12.74 -20.11 52.52
CA SER A 15 13.26 -19.91 51.15
C SER A 15 12.45 -20.70 50.09
N ARG A 16 12.00 -21.92 50.42
CA ARG A 16 11.27 -22.79 49.48
C ARG A 16 9.89 -22.22 49.11
N LYS A 17 9.19 -21.58 50.05
CA LYS A 17 7.85 -21.02 49.83
C LYS A 17 7.88 -19.83 48.87
N GLY A 18 8.89 -18.95 48.99
CA GLY A 18 9.07 -17.81 48.08
C GLY A 18 9.43 -18.23 46.64
N VAL A 19 10.24 -19.28 46.49
CA VAL A 19 10.54 -19.86 45.17
C VAL A 19 9.28 -20.42 44.53
N ILE A 20 8.47 -21.17 45.28
CA ILE A 20 7.21 -21.74 44.77
C ILE A 20 6.25 -20.63 44.35
N VAL A 21 6.10 -19.56 45.14
CA VAL A 21 5.20 -18.43 44.84
C VAL A 21 5.64 -17.63 43.61
N LEU A 22 6.95 -17.35 43.45
CA LEU A 22 7.42 -16.68 42.25
C LEU A 22 7.25 -17.57 41.01
N LEU A 23 7.43 -18.87 41.17
CA LEU A 23 7.29 -19.87 40.11
C LEU A 23 5.83 -19.97 39.66
N THR A 24 4.86 -20.01 40.58
CA THR A 24 3.43 -19.93 40.23
C THR A 24 3.07 -18.59 39.61
N LEU A 25 3.59 -17.47 40.11
CA LEU A 25 3.33 -16.14 39.54
C LEU A 25 3.89 -16.02 38.10
N CYS A 26 5.09 -16.55 37.87
CA CYS A 26 5.72 -16.55 36.56
C CYS A 26 4.96 -17.44 35.58
N ILE A 27 4.50 -18.63 36.01
CA ILE A 27 3.63 -19.50 35.21
C ILE A 27 2.31 -18.82 34.88
N LEU A 28 1.69 -18.13 35.85
CA LEU A 28 0.40 -17.46 35.68
C LEU A 28 0.50 -16.25 34.74
N LEU A 29 1.53 -15.41 34.89
CA LEU A 29 1.78 -14.28 34.00
C LEU A 29 2.01 -14.75 32.56
N LEU A 30 2.76 -15.85 32.43
CA LEU A 30 3.09 -16.44 31.15
C LEU A 30 1.88 -17.15 30.49
N PHE A 31 0.98 -17.74 31.28
CA PHE A 31 -0.32 -18.21 30.81
C PHE A 31 -1.20 -17.04 30.34
N GLY A 32 -1.13 -15.89 31.01
CA GLY A 32 -1.81 -14.65 30.56
C GLY A 32 -1.26 -14.13 29.23
N VAL A 33 0.06 -14.15 29.03
CA VAL A 33 0.69 -13.76 27.76
C VAL A 33 0.31 -14.73 26.62
N LEU A 34 0.22 -16.03 26.89
CA LEU A 34 -0.30 -17.01 25.92
C LEU A 34 -1.71 -16.66 25.44
N LEU A 35 -2.62 -16.44 26.39
CA LEU A 35 -4.01 -16.08 26.06
C LEU A 35 -4.09 -14.78 25.26
N ALA A 36 -3.23 -13.80 25.58
CA ALA A 36 -3.14 -12.56 24.83
C ALA A 36 -2.62 -12.79 23.41
N LEU A 37 -1.53 -13.55 23.23
CA LEU A 37 -0.95 -13.85 21.92
C LEU A 37 -1.87 -14.69 21.03
N THR A 38 -2.66 -15.61 21.61
CA THR A 38 -3.68 -16.35 20.85
C THR A 38 -4.92 -15.50 20.52
N SER A 39 -5.16 -14.41 21.26
CA SER A 39 -6.29 -13.50 21.02
C SER A 39 -5.97 -12.39 20.02
N PHE A 40 -4.69 -12.10 19.79
CA PHE A 40 -4.30 -11.20 18.70
C PHE A 40 -4.36 -12.00 17.40
N ASP A 41 -5.37 -11.71 16.57
CA ASP A 41 -5.48 -12.14 15.17
C ASP A 41 -4.23 -11.68 14.39
N LEU A 42 -3.17 -12.48 14.47
CA LEU A 42 -2.01 -12.33 13.59
C LEU A 42 -2.48 -12.67 12.18
N PRO A 43 -2.29 -11.78 11.18
CA PRO A 43 -2.75 -11.97 9.81
C PRO A 43 -1.83 -12.95 9.06
N LEU A 44 -1.67 -14.15 9.63
CA LEU A 44 -0.98 -15.27 9.04
C LEU A 44 -2.06 -16.31 8.79
N ASN A 45 -2.71 -16.22 7.62
CA ASN A 45 -3.65 -17.23 7.14
C ASN A 45 -2.85 -18.31 6.40
N PRO A 46 -2.49 -19.43 7.04
CA PRO A 46 -1.99 -20.58 6.30
C PRO A 46 -3.13 -21.14 5.45
N ASP A 47 -2.98 -21.10 4.12
CA ASP A 47 -3.97 -21.61 3.16
C ASP A 47 -4.15 -23.15 3.23
N THR A 48 -3.41 -23.86 4.10
CA THR A 48 -3.45 -25.32 4.23
C THR A 48 -3.29 -25.77 5.68
N ASN A 49 -4.10 -26.74 6.11
CA ASN A 49 -4.11 -27.31 7.48
C ASN A 49 -2.72 -27.79 7.95
N GLN A 50 -1.86 -28.25 7.04
CA GLN A 50 -0.49 -28.67 7.37
C GLN A 50 0.40 -27.50 7.80
N GLN A 51 0.32 -26.36 7.11
CA GLN A 51 1.12 -25.18 7.41
C GLN A 51 0.69 -24.54 8.75
N LEU A 52 -0.62 -24.58 9.05
CA LEU A 52 -1.16 -24.19 10.35
C LEU A 52 -0.57 -25.05 11.49
N LEU A 53 -0.58 -26.37 11.33
CA LEU A 53 -0.05 -27.30 12.32
C LEU A 53 1.46 -27.15 12.51
N THR A 54 2.24 -26.95 11.44
CA THR A 54 3.68 -26.72 11.53
C THR A 54 3.99 -25.41 12.25
N PHE A 55 3.29 -24.32 11.88
CA PHE A 55 3.49 -23.02 12.51
C PHE A 55 3.07 -23.02 13.99
N ALA A 56 1.93 -23.63 14.32
CA ALA A 56 1.47 -23.78 15.69
C ALA A 56 2.43 -24.64 16.52
N SER A 57 2.92 -25.75 15.95
CA SER A 57 3.89 -26.63 16.63
C SER A 57 5.22 -25.95 16.87
N LEU A 58 5.74 -25.21 15.87
CA LEU A 58 7.00 -24.47 15.99
C LEU A 58 6.88 -23.34 17.01
N SER A 59 5.78 -22.59 16.98
CA SER A 59 5.49 -21.52 17.94
C SER A 59 5.36 -22.08 19.36
N ALA A 60 4.63 -23.17 19.54
CA ALA A 60 4.51 -23.86 20.82
C ALA A 60 5.88 -24.37 21.32
N LEU A 61 6.71 -24.92 20.45
CA LEU A 61 8.06 -25.38 20.78
C LEU A 61 8.95 -24.23 21.25
N ILE A 62 9.04 -23.15 20.47
CA ILE A 62 9.83 -21.95 20.81
C ILE A 62 9.35 -21.38 22.14
N PHE A 63 8.04 -21.36 22.35
CA PHE A 63 7.43 -20.89 23.57
C PHE A 63 7.81 -21.75 24.79
N VAL A 64 7.67 -23.08 24.70
CA VAL A 64 8.08 -24.01 25.77
C VAL A 64 9.58 -23.90 26.06
N LEU A 65 10.41 -23.72 25.03
CA LEU A 65 11.85 -23.50 25.19
C LEU A 65 12.14 -22.19 25.94
N PHE A 66 11.44 -21.12 25.59
CA PHE A 66 11.53 -19.82 26.26
C PHE A 66 11.09 -19.93 27.74
N LEU A 67 10.03 -20.70 28.04
CA LEU A 67 9.64 -21.01 29.42
C LEU A 67 10.76 -21.69 30.17
N ALA A 68 11.29 -22.77 29.61
CA ALA A 68 12.28 -23.61 30.27
C ALA A 68 13.53 -22.77 30.60
N LEU A 69 13.99 -21.96 29.65
CA LEU A 69 15.09 -21.03 29.83
C LEU A 69 14.79 -19.99 30.92
N THR A 70 13.62 -19.33 30.84
CA THR A 70 13.21 -18.32 31.82
C THR A 70 13.09 -18.92 33.22
N PHE A 71 12.53 -20.12 33.35
CA PHE A 71 12.42 -20.85 34.60
C PHE A 71 13.78 -21.18 35.21
N VAL A 72 14.72 -21.69 34.41
CA VAL A 72 16.09 -21.98 34.87
C VAL A 72 16.79 -20.70 35.32
N LEU A 73 16.65 -19.62 34.55
CA LEU A 73 17.21 -18.31 34.88
C LEU A 73 16.66 -17.79 36.21
N VAL A 74 15.33 -17.76 36.35
CA VAL A 74 14.65 -17.27 37.56
C VAL A 74 15.04 -18.11 38.79
N ARG A 75 15.06 -19.44 38.67
CA ARG A 75 15.52 -20.34 39.74
C ARG A 75 16.95 -20.01 40.16
N ASN A 76 17.84 -19.76 39.20
CA ASN A 76 19.24 -19.43 39.49
C ASN A 76 19.37 -18.05 40.14
N VAL A 77 18.65 -17.04 39.66
CA VAL A 77 18.63 -15.69 40.24
C VAL A 77 18.07 -15.72 41.66
N LEU A 78 16.98 -16.44 41.91
CA LEU A 78 16.39 -16.60 43.23
C LEU A 78 17.34 -17.32 44.21
N LYS A 79 17.99 -18.40 43.77
CA LYS A 79 19.00 -19.11 44.58
C LYS A 79 20.14 -18.16 44.94
N LEU A 80 20.64 -17.40 43.97
CA LEU A 80 21.69 -16.42 44.16
C LEU A 80 21.27 -15.33 45.18
N PHE A 81 20.03 -14.83 45.08
CA PHE A 81 19.50 -13.82 45.99
C PHE A 81 19.30 -14.36 47.41
N ALA A 82 18.85 -15.61 47.54
CA ALA A 82 18.69 -16.29 48.83
C ALA A 82 20.05 -16.56 49.50
N GLU A 83 21.05 -17.02 48.75
CA GLU A 83 22.43 -17.22 49.22
C GLU A 83 23.08 -15.90 49.66
N ARG A 84 22.68 -14.78 49.06
CA ARG A 84 23.09 -13.43 49.48
C ARG A 84 22.49 -13.04 50.84
N ARG A 85 21.24 -13.43 51.11
CA ARG A 85 20.52 -13.16 52.38
C ARG A 85 20.97 -14.08 53.52
N LEU A 86 21.54 -15.25 53.19
CA LEU A 86 21.96 -16.29 54.14
C LEU A 86 23.37 -16.09 54.73
N GLY A 87 24.13 -15.07 54.30
CA GLY A 87 25.37 -14.67 54.98
C GLY A 87 26.50 -15.70 54.93
N VAL A 88 26.57 -16.53 53.87
CA VAL A 88 27.63 -17.53 53.72
C VAL A 88 28.96 -16.81 53.40
N LEU A 89 30.01 -17.06 54.19
CA LEU A 89 31.37 -16.54 53.96
C LEU A 89 31.82 -16.88 52.52
N GLY A 90 32.15 -15.85 51.72
CA GLY A 90 32.52 -15.96 50.30
C GLY A 90 31.42 -15.63 49.27
N SER A 91 30.13 -15.60 49.67
CA SER A 91 28.99 -15.31 48.78
C SER A 91 29.05 -13.92 48.12
N LYS A 92 29.55 -12.91 48.86
CA LYS A 92 29.70 -11.52 48.37
C LYS A 92 30.72 -11.40 47.22
N PHE A 93 31.78 -12.21 47.24
CA PHE A 93 32.82 -12.20 46.20
C PHE A 93 32.30 -12.88 44.93
N ARG A 94 31.64 -14.04 45.08
CA ARG A 94 31.01 -14.78 43.97
C ARG A 94 29.93 -13.97 43.27
N THR A 95 29.06 -13.31 44.03
CA THR A 95 28.00 -12.46 43.46
C THR A 95 28.56 -11.23 42.76
N ARG A 96 29.58 -10.57 43.31
CA ARG A 96 30.23 -9.42 42.66
C ARG A 96 30.88 -9.80 41.33
N LEU A 97 31.53 -10.97 41.26
CA LEU A 97 32.12 -11.49 40.04
C LEU A 97 31.06 -11.83 38.99
N VAL A 98 29.99 -12.53 39.38
CA VAL A 98 28.87 -12.87 38.46
C VAL A 98 28.16 -11.61 37.95
N VAL A 99 27.91 -10.61 38.81
CA VAL A 99 27.28 -9.34 38.39
C VAL A 99 28.21 -8.55 37.47
N ALA A 100 29.52 -8.53 37.72
CA ALA A 100 30.49 -7.88 36.85
C ALA A 100 30.54 -8.55 35.47
N SER A 101 30.55 -9.88 35.40
CA SER A 101 30.50 -10.63 34.13
C SER A 101 29.19 -10.39 33.37
N LEU A 102 28.05 -10.35 34.08
CA LEU A 102 26.75 -10.01 33.49
C LEU A 102 26.74 -8.59 32.91
N LEU A 103 27.19 -7.60 33.67
CA LEU A 103 27.25 -6.21 33.19
C LEU A 103 28.17 -6.09 31.97
N LEU A 104 29.34 -6.75 32.00
CA LEU A 104 30.29 -6.75 30.89
C LEU A 104 29.71 -7.40 29.63
N SER A 105 28.90 -8.46 29.77
CA SER A 105 28.25 -9.11 28.62
C SER A 105 27.00 -8.36 28.13
N PHE A 106 26.29 -7.64 29.00
CA PHE A 106 25.11 -6.86 28.62
C PHE A 106 25.47 -5.57 27.89
N LEU A 107 26.63 -4.98 28.19
CA LEU A 107 27.10 -3.75 27.57
C LEU A 107 27.12 -3.81 26.02
N PRO A 108 27.72 -4.82 25.37
CA PRO A 108 27.69 -4.93 23.90
C PRO A 108 26.30 -5.23 23.34
N VAL A 109 25.45 -5.96 24.07
CA VAL A 109 24.08 -6.26 23.66
C VAL A 109 23.23 -5.00 23.60
N ILE A 110 23.34 -4.14 24.61
CA ILE A 110 22.65 -2.84 24.65
C ILE A 110 23.15 -1.95 23.51
N GLY A 111 24.46 -1.92 23.27
CA GLY A 111 25.05 -1.19 22.14
C GLY A 111 24.49 -1.64 20.78
N MET A 112 24.44 -2.96 20.55
CA MET A 112 23.83 -3.54 19.34
C MET A 112 22.34 -3.23 19.23
N PHE A 113 21.61 -3.26 20.34
CA PHE A 113 20.19 -2.89 20.36
C PHE A 113 19.96 -1.44 19.93
N PHE A 114 20.71 -0.48 20.50
CA PHE A 114 20.62 0.92 20.10
C PHE A 114 21.04 1.14 18.65
N PHE A 115 22.11 0.47 18.20
CA PHE A 115 22.54 0.52 16.80
C PHE A 115 21.45 0.01 15.85
N ALA A 116 20.87 -1.15 16.14
CA ALA A 116 19.78 -1.71 15.36
C ALA A 116 18.53 -0.82 15.37
N TYR A 117 18.19 -0.20 16.49
CA TYR A 117 17.08 0.74 16.60
C TYR A 117 17.30 1.99 15.72
N VAL A 118 18.49 2.61 15.81
CA VAL A 118 18.84 3.78 14.99
C VAL A 118 18.87 3.41 13.51
N LEU A 119 19.47 2.26 13.18
CA LEU A 119 19.52 1.75 11.81
C LEU A 119 18.12 1.50 11.27
N MET A 120 17.24 0.84 12.03
CA MET A 120 15.87 0.58 11.64
C MET A 120 15.12 1.88 11.38
N ASN A 121 15.14 2.82 12.34
CA ASN A 121 14.41 4.08 12.21
C ASN A 121 14.88 4.89 11.00
N ARG A 122 16.20 5.01 10.78
CA ARG A 122 16.75 5.72 9.62
C ARG A 122 16.56 4.98 8.30
N SER A 123 16.63 3.66 8.33
CA SER A 123 16.45 2.84 7.13
C SER A 123 15.01 2.93 6.67
N ILE A 124 14.03 2.77 7.57
CA ILE A 124 12.60 2.90 7.26
C ILE A 124 12.35 4.21 6.51
N ASP A 125 12.76 5.35 7.08
CA ASP A 125 12.56 6.64 6.42
C ASP A 125 13.16 6.66 5.01
N LYS A 126 14.38 6.12 4.81
CA LYS A 126 15.07 6.09 3.51
C LYS A 126 14.45 5.11 2.49
N TRP A 127 13.99 3.94 2.93
CA TRP A 127 13.33 2.96 2.06
C TRP A 127 11.94 3.45 1.62
N PHE A 128 11.33 4.37 2.37
CA PHE A 128 9.98 4.89 2.08
C PHE A 128 9.95 6.33 1.51
N SER A 129 11.01 7.14 1.64
CA SER A 129 10.98 8.57 1.31
C SER A 129 11.10 8.93 -0.18
N THR A 130 11.49 8.01 -1.07
CA THR A 130 11.85 8.37 -2.46
C THR A 130 11.09 7.59 -3.54
N PRO A 131 10.72 6.30 -3.39
CA PRO A 131 9.98 5.62 -4.46
C PRO A 131 8.45 5.66 -4.36
N VAL A 132 7.84 5.94 -3.20
CA VAL A 132 6.37 5.74 -3.06
C VAL A 132 5.58 6.97 -3.49
N GLU A 133 6.03 8.17 -3.14
CA GLU A 133 5.27 9.40 -3.45
C GLU A 133 5.52 9.88 -4.90
N GLU A 134 6.71 9.65 -5.45
CA GLU A 134 7.08 10.00 -6.82
C GLU A 134 6.44 9.04 -7.83
N VAL A 135 6.55 7.71 -7.62
CA VAL A 135 5.86 6.72 -8.46
C VAL A 135 4.33 6.90 -8.43
N ARG A 136 3.77 7.35 -7.29
CA ARG A 136 2.33 7.62 -7.17
C ARG A 136 1.90 8.87 -7.96
N ARG A 137 2.68 9.96 -7.94
CA ARG A 137 2.43 11.16 -8.76
C ARG A 137 2.62 10.90 -10.25
N ASP A 138 3.64 10.12 -10.61
CA ASP A 138 3.92 9.77 -11.99
C ASP A 138 2.78 8.90 -12.56
N THR A 139 2.24 7.98 -11.77
CA THR A 139 1.10 7.14 -12.20
C THR A 139 -0.16 7.98 -12.45
N ALA A 140 -0.46 8.97 -11.61
CA ALA A 140 -1.61 9.85 -11.80
C ALA A 140 -1.44 10.76 -13.02
N THR A 141 -0.24 11.29 -13.22
CA THR A 141 0.11 12.11 -14.38
C THR A 141 0.00 11.29 -15.67
N MET A 142 0.54 10.07 -15.69
CA MET A 142 0.42 9.14 -16.81
C MET A 142 -1.03 8.75 -17.11
N ALA A 143 -1.85 8.52 -16.08
CA ALA A 143 -3.28 8.26 -16.28
C ALA A 143 -3.98 9.47 -16.93
N SER A 144 -3.69 10.70 -16.46
CA SER A 144 -4.27 11.91 -17.06
C SER A 144 -3.84 12.13 -18.52
N LEU A 145 -2.56 11.87 -18.84
CA LEU A 145 -2.03 11.97 -20.20
C LEU A 145 -2.63 10.90 -21.12
N LEU A 146 -2.79 9.67 -20.63
CA LEU A 146 -3.43 8.60 -21.39
C LEU A 146 -4.91 8.91 -21.67
N SER A 147 -5.64 9.45 -20.70
CA SER A 147 -7.03 9.91 -20.92
C SER A 147 -7.09 10.98 -21.99
N GLN A 148 -6.23 11.99 -21.92
CA GLN A 148 -6.20 13.07 -22.91
C GLN A 148 -5.83 12.54 -24.31
N TYR A 149 -4.83 11.66 -24.40
CA TYR A 149 -4.44 11.02 -25.65
C TYR A 149 -5.59 10.20 -26.24
N ALA A 150 -6.27 9.39 -25.42
CA ALA A 150 -7.39 8.59 -25.86
C ALA A 150 -8.60 9.46 -26.30
N ALA A 151 -8.88 10.57 -25.61
CA ALA A 151 -9.92 11.52 -26.04
C ALA A 151 -9.56 12.21 -27.37
N GLN A 152 -8.30 12.62 -27.53
CA GLN A 152 -7.82 13.21 -28.78
C GLN A 152 -7.92 12.22 -29.93
N ASN A 153 -7.55 10.96 -29.71
CA ASN A 153 -7.66 9.91 -30.71
C ASN A 153 -9.13 9.60 -31.06
N ALA A 154 -10.04 9.49 -30.07
CA ALA A 154 -11.47 9.31 -30.33
C ALA A 154 -12.05 10.48 -31.14
N ARG A 155 -11.61 11.71 -30.85
CA ARG A 155 -12.06 12.91 -31.58
C ARG A 155 -11.50 12.96 -32.99
N ALA A 156 -10.22 12.63 -33.17
CA ALA A 156 -9.59 12.55 -34.48
C ALA A 156 -10.30 11.52 -35.36
N GLU A 157 -10.66 10.38 -34.76
CA GLU A 157 -11.43 9.33 -35.42
C GLU A 157 -12.82 9.81 -35.82
N ALA A 158 -13.57 10.40 -34.88
CA ALA A 158 -14.87 10.98 -35.17
C ALA A 158 -14.79 12.03 -36.29
N LYS A 159 -13.73 12.85 -36.30
CA LYS A 159 -13.47 13.85 -37.34
C LYS A 159 -13.14 13.23 -38.68
N SER A 160 -12.31 12.17 -38.71
CA SER A 160 -11.99 11.45 -39.94
C SER A 160 -13.26 10.88 -40.59
N ILE A 161 -14.12 10.27 -39.78
CA ILE A 161 -15.39 9.73 -40.28
C ILE A 161 -16.33 10.87 -40.69
N ALA A 162 -16.42 11.95 -39.89
CA ALA A 162 -17.26 13.12 -40.21
C ALA A 162 -16.86 13.83 -41.50
N ASP A 163 -15.55 13.90 -41.78
CA ASP A 163 -14.98 14.56 -42.97
C ASP A 163 -15.01 13.65 -44.22
N SER A 164 -15.39 12.36 -44.10
CA SER A 164 -15.54 11.45 -45.25
C SER A 164 -16.66 11.90 -46.19
N ALA A 165 -16.46 11.69 -47.50
CA ALA A 165 -17.42 12.08 -48.52
C ALA A 165 -18.72 11.27 -48.43
N GLU A 166 -18.63 10.01 -47.99
CA GLU A 166 -19.72 9.08 -47.74
C GLU A 166 -20.61 9.60 -46.61
N THR A 167 -20.00 10.03 -45.51
CA THR A 167 -20.72 10.56 -44.35
C THR A 167 -21.36 11.91 -44.68
N GLN A 168 -20.66 12.83 -45.33
CA GLN A 168 -21.23 14.11 -45.73
C GLN A 168 -22.45 13.93 -46.64
N ARG A 169 -22.34 13.10 -47.68
CA ARG A 169 -23.47 12.78 -48.58
C ARG A 169 -24.62 12.12 -47.85
N ALA A 170 -24.35 11.27 -46.87
CA ALA A 170 -25.37 10.60 -46.08
C ALA A 170 -26.21 11.59 -45.25
N PHE A 171 -25.58 12.59 -44.63
CA PHE A 171 -26.27 13.62 -43.86
C PHE A 171 -27.03 14.61 -44.75
N GLU A 172 -26.51 14.94 -45.94
CA GLU A 172 -27.23 15.78 -46.91
C GLU A 172 -28.44 15.07 -47.53
N GLY A 173 -28.26 13.81 -47.92
CA GLY A 173 -29.28 12.99 -48.59
C GLY A 173 -30.21 12.23 -47.64
N ARG A 174 -29.99 12.33 -46.32
CA ARG A 174 -30.67 11.55 -45.26
C ARG A 174 -30.68 10.04 -45.54
N ASN A 175 -29.58 9.52 -46.09
CA ASN A 175 -29.39 8.12 -46.41
C ASN A 175 -28.12 7.59 -45.76
N PHE A 176 -28.27 6.91 -44.62
CA PHE A 176 -27.18 6.47 -43.77
C PHE A 176 -26.67 5.05 -44.08
N SER A 177 -27.17 4.42 -45.15
CA SER A 177 -26.75 3.06 -45.53
C SER A 177 -25.25 2.93 -45.80
N GLY A 178 -24.64 3.96 -46.38
CA GLY A 178 -23.18 4.01 -46.63
C GLY A 178 -22.33 4.30 -45.39
N VAL A 179 -22.91 4.91 -44.35
CA VAL A 179 -22.16 5.30 -43.14
C VAL A 179 -21.78 4.09 -42.31
N VAL A 180 -22.59 3.03 -42.33
CA VAL A 180 -22.24 1.76 -41.66
C VAL A 180 -21.01 1.12 -42.31
N GLU A 181 -20.87 1.23 -43.63
CA GLU A 181 -19.67 0.74 -44.33
C GLU A 181 -18.44 1.59 -44.00
N GLU A 182 -18.62 2.92 -43.92
CA GLU A 182 -17.57 3.82 -43.46
C GLU A 182 -17.12 3.45 -42.03
N PHE A 183 -18.04 3.17 -41.11
CA PHE A 183 -17.68 2.70 -39.77
C PHE A 183 -16.93 1.36 -39.78
N ARG A 184 -17.25 0.44 -40.70
CA ARG A 184 -16.53 -0.83 -40.85
C ARG A 184 -15.09 -0.60 -41.33
N HIS A 185 -14.86 0.34 -42.24
CA HIS A 185 -13.50 0.71 -42.64
C HIS A 185 -12.65 1.21 -41.46
N HIS A 186 -13.32 1.81 -40.47
CA HIS A 186 -12.72 2.30 -39.23
C HIS A 186 -12.73 1.28 -38.07
N GLU A 187 -13.13 0.02 -38.28
CA GLU A 187 -13.21 -0.99 -37.20
C GLU A 187 -11.87 -1.18 -36.46
N ALA A 188 -10.76 -1.20 -37.21
CA ALA A 188 -9.42 -1.37 -36.63
C ALA A 188 -8.98 -0.17 -35.79
N THR A 189 -9.33 1.05 -36.20
CA THR A 189 -8.97 2.30 -35.52
C THR A 189 -9.89 2.61 -34.34
N LEU A 190 -11.09 2.05 -34.30
CA LEU A 190 -12.00 2.08 -33.15
C LEU A 190 -11.52 1.21 -31.97
N GLN A 191 -10.55 0.30 -32.18
CA GLN A 191 -9.91 -0.51 -31.12
C GLN A 191 -10.91 -1.29 -30.24
N GLY A 192 -11.97 -1.84 -30.83
CA GLY A 192 -13.05 -2.53 -30.11
C GLY A 192 -14.05 -1.60 -29.43
N GLY A 193 -13.99 -0.30 -29.76
CA GLY A 193 -14.99 0.70 -29.44
C GLY A 193 -16.18 0.68 -30.40
N PHE A 194 -16.93 1.77 -30.39
CA PHE A 194 -18.12 1.92 -31.21
C PHE A 194 -18.25 3.31 -31.80
N ALA A 195 -18.97 3.40 -32.92
CA ALA A 195 -19.28 4.65 -33.61
C ALA A 195 -20.79 4.77 -33.84
N VAL A 196 -21.32 5.98 -33.71
CA VAL A 196 -22.74 6.29 -33.91
C VAL A 196 -22.86 7.57 -34.72
N ALA A 197 -23.65 7.53 -35.78
CA ALA A 197 -24.08 8.70 -36.54
C ALA A 197 -25.42 9.19 -35.98
N LEU A 198 -25.45 10.44 -35.57
CA LEU A 198 -26.60 11.09 -34.96
C LEU A 198 -27.13 12.20 -35.87
N ASP A 199 -28.40 12.16 -36.25
CA ASP A 199 -29.12 13.28 -36.87
C ASP A 199 -30.11 13.84 -35.85
N ASN A 200 -30.01 15.12 -35.52
CA ASN A 200 -30.86 15.79 -34.50
C ASN A 200 -30.92 15.06 -33.12
N GLY A 201 -29.91 14.24 -32.81
CA GLY A 201 -29.78 13.50 -31.55
C GLY A 201 -30.33 12.07 -31.57
N ASP A 202 -30.91 11.64 -32.69
CA ASP A 202 -31.36 10.27 -32.92
C ASP A 202 -30.31 9.49 -33.71
N ALA A 203 -30.13 8.21 -33.38
CA ALA A 203 -29.11 7.37 -34.03
C ALA A 203 -29.65 6.78 -35.32
N GLU A 204 -29.05 7.20 -36.43
CA GLU A 204 -29.40 6.76 -37.78
C GLU A 204 -28.51 5.61 -38.26
N ALA A 205 -27.26 5.58 -37.80
CA ALA A 205 -26.35 4.45 -38.01
C ALA A 205 -25.52 4.21 -36.75
N SER A 206 -25.22 2.94 -36.48
CA SER A 206 -24.42 2.53 -35.32
C SER A 206 -23.59 1.31 -35.68
N PHE A 207 -22.35 1.27 -35.20
CA PHE A 207 -21.44 0.15 -35.37
C PHE A 207 -20.73 -0.18 -34.06
N GLY A 208 -20.68 -1.45 -33.69
CA GLY A 208 -19.97 -1.93 -32.48
C GLY A 208 -20.59 -1.55 -31.13
N ALA A 209 -21.71 -0.81 -31.11
CA ALA A 209 -22.33 -0.34 -29.87
C ALA A 209 -22.83 -1.51 -29.01
N PRO A 210 -22.50 -1.55 -27.70
CA PRO A 210 -22.84 -2.69 -26.84
C PRO A 210 -24.34 -2.80 -26.53
N VAL A 211 -25.07 -1.67 -26.62
CA VAL A 211 -26.53 -1.60 -26.47
C VAL A 211 -27.10 -0.53 -27.41
N PRO A 212 -28.40 -0.56 -27.72
CA PRO A 212 -29.04 0.46 -28.55
C PRO A 212 -28.83 1.88 -28.01
N TRP A 213 -28.76 2.86 -28.92
CA TRP A 213 -28.49 4.26 -28.60
C TRP A 213 -29.43 4.85 -27.54
N SER A 214 -30.71 4.47 -27.54
CA SER A 214 -31.69 4.91 -26.54
C SER A 214 -31.26 4.61 -25.10
N SER A 215 -30.63 3.47 -24.88
CA SER A 215 -30.09 3.05 -23.58
C SER A 215 -28.75 3.72 -23.25
N LEU A 216 -27.91 3.97 -24.27
CA LEU A 216 -26.61 4.65 -24.10
C LEU A 216 -26.77 6.14 -23.79
N ARG A 217 -27.64 6.84 -24.52
CA ARG A 217 -27.87 8.28 -24.40
C ARG A 217 -28.23 8.70 -22.97
N ALA A 218 -28.95 7.85 -22.22
CA ALA A 218 -29.31 8.11 -20.83
C ALA A 218 -28.10 8.18 -19.88
N LYS A 219 -26.96 7.60 -20.26
CA LYS A 219 -25.72 7.52 -19.46
C LYS A 219 -24.61 8.43 -19.98
N ILE A 220 -24.72 8.93 -21.21
CA ILE A 220 -23.72 9.81 -21.81
C ILE A 220 -23.92 11.24 -21.30
N PRO A 221 -22.89 11.91 -20.76
CA PRO A 221 -23.00 13.32 -20.40
C PRO A 221 -23.30 14.15 -21.65
N THR A 222 -24.41 14.88 -21.66
CA THR A 222 -24.81 15.75 -22.79
C THR A 222 -24.12 17.11 -22.80
N GLY A 223 -23.22 17.37 -21.84
CA GLY A 223 -22.39 18.58 -21.81
C GLY A 223 -21.48 18.65 -23.02
N LYS A 224 -20.96 19.84 -23.36
CA LYS A 224 -20.11 20.09 -24.54
C LYS A 224 -19.02 19.00 -24.73
N LEU A 225 -19.31 17.99 -25.54
CA LEU A 225 -18.41 16.88 -25.90
C LEU A 225 -17.13 17.33 -26.63
N SER A 226 -16.97 18.65 -26.83
CA SER A 226 -15.84 19.28 -27.50
C SER A 226 -14.82 19.95 -26.58
N GLU A 227 -15.12 20.21 -25.30
CA GLU A 227 -14.22 21.02 -24.44
C GLU A 227 -13.44 20.20 -23.40
N SER A 228 -13.90 19.00 -23.03
CA SER A 228 -13.22 18.15 -22.04
C SER A 228 -13.36 16.66 -22.37
N PRO A 229 -12.33 15.83 -22.09
CA PRO A 229 -12.46 14.37 -22.14
C PRO A 229 -13.66 13.91 -21.30
N GLN A 230 -14.65 13.30 -21.94
CA GLN A 230 -15.79 12.70 -21.25
C GLN A 230 -15.66 11.19 -21.30
N SER A 231 -15.78 10.55 -20.15
CA SER A 231 -15.86 9.09 -20.07
C SER A 231 -17.16 8.64 -19.42
N PHE A 232 -17.58 7.44 -19.76
CA PHE A 232 -18.71 6.78 -19.11
C PHE A 232 -18.40 5.29 -18.96
N THR A 233 -18.99 4.66 -17.94
CA THR A 233 -18.73 3.24 -17.65
C THR A 233 -19.93 2.39 -18.02
N TRP A 234 -19.69 1.33 -18.79
CA TRP A 234 -20.67 0.33 -19.17
C TRP A 234 -20.12 -1.08 -18.97
N SER A 235 -20.85 -1.94 -18.25
CA SER A 235 -20.48 -3.35 -17.99
C SER A 235 -19.00 -3.56 -17.63
N GLN A 236 -18.48 -2.72 -16.72
CA GLN A 236 -17.08 -2.69 -16.26
C GLN A 236 -16.01 -2.23 -17.27
N THR A 237 -16.42 -1.76 -18.44
CA THR A 237 -15.54 -1.10 -19.41
C THR A 237 -15.81 0.40 -19.39
N GLU A 238 -14.76 1.19 -19.21
CA GLU A 238 -14.86 2.64 -19.32
C GLU A 238 -14.61 3.02 -20.77
N TYR A 239 -15.46 3.87 -21.33
CA TYR A 239 -15.33 4.37 -22.69
C TYR A 239 -15.05 5.86 -22.65
N ILE A 240 -14.11 6.31 -23.48
CA ILE A 240 -13.84 7.72 -23.71
C ILE A 240 -14.51 8.19 -24.99
N LEU A 241 -15.18 9.33 -24.91
CA LEU A 241 -15.99 9.88 -25.98
C LEU A 241 -15.21 10.92 -26.79
N GLY A 242 -15.33 10.81 -28.11
CA GLY A 242 -14.94 11.82 -29.08
C GLY A 242 -16.14 12.14 -29.97
N SER A 243 -16.28 13.41 -30.36
CA SER A 243 -17.36 13.81 -31.27
C SER A 243 -16.87 14.81 -32.31
N ALA A 244 -17.48 14.75 -33.49
CA ALA A 244 -17.28 15.71 -34.57
C ALA A 244 -18.60 16.02 -35.25
N ALA A 245 -18.84 17.30 -35.56
CA ALA A 245 -20.04 17.74 -36.25
C ALA A 245 -19.96 17.41 -37.75
N VAL A 246 -21.09 17.05 -38.35
CA VAL A 246 -21.27 16.87 -39.79
C VAL A 246 -22.41 17.77 -40.25
N GLY A 247 -22.10 18.74 -41.11
CA GLY A 247 -23.08 19.74 -41.55
C GLY A 247 -23.63 20.57 -40.37
N SER A 248 -24.91 20.94 -40.42
CA SER A 248 -25.57 21.78 -39.40
C SER A 248 -26.31 20.99 -38.31
N HIS A 249 -26.64 19.72 -38.54
CA HIS A 249 -27.49 18.91 -37.66
C HIS A 249 -26.91 17.54 -37.31
N GLY A 250 -25.84 17.12 -37.99
CA GLY A 250 -25.22 15.81 -37.82
C GLY A 250 -24.10 15.81 -36.78
N LEU A 251 -23.96 14.70 -36.07
CA LEU A 251 -22.86 14.45 -35.16
C LEU A 251 -22.37 13.00 -35.32
N ILE A 252 -21.08 12.82 -35.53
CA ILE A 252 -20.44 11.51 -35.35
C ILE A 252 -19.94 11.43 -33.92
N LEU A 253 -20.34 10.39 -33.22
CA LEU A 253 -19.87 10.03 -31.89
C LEU A 253 -19.01 8.77 -32.00
N VAL A 254 -17.79 8.83 -31.48
CA VAL A 254 -16.89 7.68 -31.34
C VAL A 254 -16.62 7.46 -29.87
N ALA A 255 -16.66 6.21 -29.44
CA ALA A 255 -16.38 5.80 -28.08
C ALA A 255 -15.32 4.70 -28.09
N MET A 256 -14.17 4.94 -27.48
CA MET A 256 -13.09 3.96 -27.41
C MET A 256 -12.95 3.39 -26.01
N PRO A 257 -12.69 2.09 -25.86
CA PRO A 257 -12.55 1.46 -24.55
C PRO A 257 -11.20 1.84 -23.92
N LEU A 258 -11.25 2.24 -22.65
CA LEU A 258 -10.07 2.40 -21.82
C LEU A 258 -9.70 1.06 -21.16
N PRO A 259 -8.42 0.86 -20.81
CA PRO A 259 -7.98 -0.33 -20.09
C PRO A 259 -8.77 -0.55 -18.80
N LYS A 260 -8.94 -1.83 -18.40
CA LYS A 260 -9.64 -2.19 -17.17
C LYS A 260 -9.02 -1.46 -15.96
N ASN A 261 -9.87 -1.01 -15.04
CA ASN A 261 -9.51 -0.31 -13.79
C ASN A 261 -8.95 1.13 -13.93
N PHE A 262 -9.13 1.78 -15.09
CA PHE A 262 -8.67 3.16 -15.32
C PHE A 262 -9.33 4.20 -14.39
N SER A 263 -10.66 4.24 -14.28
CA SER A 263 -11.37 5.10 -13.31
C SER A 263 -10.87 4.96 -11.87
N GLY A 264 -10.49 3.74 -11.46
CA GLY A 264 -10.03 3.46 -10.10
C GLY A 264 -8.70 4.13 -9.75
N SER A 265 -7.85 4.40 -10.76
CA SER A 265 -6.59 5.14 -10.57
C SER A 265 -6.79 6.66 -10.56
N LEU A 266 -7.82 7.18 -11.23
CA LEU A 266 -8.13 8.62 -11.27
C LEU A 266 -8.94 9.11 -10.06
N VAL A 267 -9.97 8.37 -9.64
CA VAL A 267 -10.88 8.77 -8.54
C VAL A 267 -10.14 8.89 -7.20
N ARG A 268 -9.06 8.12 -7.00
CA ARG A 268 -8.26 8.20 -5.78
C ARG A 268 -7.52 9.53 -5.60
N HIS A 269 -7.43 10.35 -6.65
CA HIS A 269 -6.68 11.61 -6.65
C HIS A 269 -7.56 12.87 -6.77
N HIS A 270 -8.86 12.75 -7.08
CA HIS A 270 -9.75 13.92 -7.13
C HIS A 270 -10.05 14.54 -5.76
N LEU A 271 -9.58 13.92 -4.66
CA LEU A 271 -9.57 14.51 -3.31
C LEU A 271 -8.35 15.40 -3.04
N VAL A 272 -7.41 15.51 -3.97
CA VAL A 272 -6.28 16.44 -3.89
C VAL A 272 -6.52 17.54 -4.91
N GLY A 273 -7.06 18.66 -4.45
CA GLY A 273 -7.36 19.83 -5.28
C GLY A 273 -6.13 20.35 -6.03
N PRO A 274 -6.32 21.20 -7.06
CA PRO A 274 -5.22 21.74 -7.85
C PRO A 274 -4.28 22.53 -6.95
N VAL A 275 -3.03 22.08 -6.82
CA VAL A 275 -1.96 22.89 -6.22
C VAL A 275 -1.64 23.98 -7.24
N SER A 276 -2.07 25.19 -6.94
CA SER A 276 -1.68 26.40 -7.66
C SER A 276 -0.17 26.57 -7.56
N PHE A 277 0.52 26.28 -8.66
CA PHE A 277 1.93 26.59 -8.80
C PHE A 277 2.06 28.11 -8.96
N GLN A 278 2.30 28.80 -7.85
CA GLN A 278 2.65 30.22 -7.86
C GLN A 278 4.07 30.33 -8.41
N ALA A 279 4.18 30.59 -9.71
CA ALA A 279 5.44 30.87 -10.38
C ALA A 279 6.16 32.00 -9.63
N ARG A 280 7.32 31.67 -9.05
CA ARG A 280 8.20 32.64 -8.42
C ARG A 280 8.90 33.41 -9.54
N ASP A 281 8.48 34.65 -9.72
CA ASP A 281 9.05 35.65 -10.62
C ASP A 281 10.59 35.75 -10.41
N PRO A 282 11.42 35.59 -11.45
CA PRO A 282 12.87 35.70 -11.36
C PRO A 282 13.38 37.13 -11.57
N SER A 283 12.60 38.17 -11.28
CA SER A 283 13.06 39.57 -11.28
C SER A 283 13.47 40.05 -9.87
N GLY A 284 14.54 39.46 -9.33
CA GLY A 284 15.11 39.83 -8.03
C GLY A 284 16.63 39.93 -8.08
N SER A 285 17.11 41.14 -8.38
CA SER A 285 18.50 41.59 -8.31
C SER A 285 19.29 40.99 -7.12
N GLY A 286 20.48 40.44 -7.42
CA GLY A 286 21.43 39.95 -6.43
C GLY A 286 22.79 39.70 -7.06
N ALA A 287 23.51 40.78 -7.38
CA ALA A 287 24.90 40.75 -7.80
C ALA A 287 25.78 40.13 -6.70
N GLY A 288 26.43 39.00 -7.01
CA GLY A 288 27.39 38.34 -6.12
C GLY A 288 28.43 37.57 -6.93
N ARG A 289 29.66 38.07 -6.91
CA ARG A 289 30.84 37.55 -7.64
C ARG A 289 31.21 36.13 -7.24
N GLY A 290 31.65 35.36 -8.25
CA GLY A 290 32.88 34.56 -8.19
C GLY A 290 32.76 33.17 -7.57
N HIS A 291 32.92 32.13 -8.39
CA HIS A 291 34.07 31.21 -8.30
C HIS A 291 33.98 30.16 -9.42
N ALA A 292 35.01 30.11 -10.25
CA ALA A 292 35.25 29.03 -11.19
C ALA A 292 35.53 27.74 -10.41
N GLY A 293 34.81 26.66 -10.74
CA GLY A 293 34.90 25.36 -10.08
C GLY A 293 34.63 24.23 -11.07
N ASN A 294 35.74 23.76 -11.64
CA ASN A 294 35.96 22.58 -12.47
C ASN A 294 35.10 21.34 -12.11
N PHE A 295 34.44 20.72 -13.09
CA PHE A 295 33.77 19.41 -12.97
C PHE A 295 34.27 18.46 -14.06
N PRO A 296 34.79 17.26 -13.73
CA PRO A 296 34.98 16.17 -14.68
C PRO A 296 33.80 15.18 -14.66
N TRP A 297 33.41 14.70 -15.85
CA TRP A 297 32.48 13.58 -16.04
C TRP A 297 33.22 12.24 -15.88
N PRO A 298 32.64 11.22 -15.24
CA PRO A 298 33.15 9.85 -15.35
C PRO A 298 32.57 9.15 -16.59
N ALA A 299 33.42 8.35 -17.22
CA ALA A 299 33.07 7.35 -18.23
C ALA A 299 32.38 6.13 -17.61
#